data_AF-A0A1Y2CWF1-F1
#
_entry.id   AF-A0A1Y2CWF1-F1
#
_cell.length_a   1.000
_cell.length_b   1.000
_cell.length_c   1.000
_cell.angle_alpha   90.00
_cell.angle_beta   90.00
_cell.angle_gamma   90.00
#
_symmetry.space_group_name_H-M   'P 1'
#
loop_
_entity.id
_entity.type
_entity.pdbx_description
1 polymer ?
#
loop_
_entity_poly.entity_id
_entity_poly.type
_entity_poly.pdbx_seq_one_letter_code
_entity_poly.pdbx_strand_id
1 'polypeptide(L)'
;MPSRTAANNYNLYEIQKTNCISPKNTYRSKRSSMSSVCSYKNEKECYKPLSSGIIGFTAELVAAVIPCSSYNAKHPKTRYLPELLPFINKVCKKCRVNLRTMLFAVIYAKRFGEALESKGSSARGEYGTCHRIFLASLLLAKKGQDDAVYFDNNQLADCTDGIWSVKDIELMERALASTIGFDFIVDEETIKCFVEEHRSELCWFR
;
A
#
# COMPACT_ATOMS: atom_id res chain seq x y z
N MET A 1 -51.07 -33.03 -21.32
CA MET A 1 -51.23 -33.50 -19.93
C MET A 1 -50.48 -34.82 -19.83
N PRO A 2 -49.54 -35.01 -18.89
CA PRO A 2 -49.58 -34.53 -17.51
C PRO A 2 -48.59 -33.39 -17.19
N SER A 3 -48.60 -32.98 -15.92
CA SER A 3 -48.15 -31.69 -15.37
C SER A 3 -47.16 -31.89 -14.21
N ARG A 4 -46.48 -30.79 -13.83
CA ARG A 4 -45.77 -30.47 -12.55
C ARG A 4 -44.32 -31.00 -12.41
N THR A 5 -43.33 -30.31 -11.81
CA THR A 5 -43.15 -28.97 -11.18
C THR A 5 -41.66 -28.83 -10.77
N ALA A 6 -41.11 -27.60 -10.82
CA ALA A 6 -39.94 -27.03 -10.09
C ALA A 6 -38.53 -27.64 -10.34
N ALA A 7 -37.41 -26.91 -10.28
CA ALA A 7 -37.13 -25.67 -9.57
C ALA A 7 -36.05 -24.81 -10.28
N ASN A 8 -36.12 -23.52 -9.97
CA ASN A 8 -35.19 -22.44 -10.28
C ASN A 8 -33.75 -22.69 -9.81
N ASN A 9 -32.78 -22.08 -10.50
CA ASN A 9 -31.75 -21.29 -9.83
C ASN A 9 -31.24 -20.19 -10.78
N TYR A 10 -31.57 -18.96 -10.40
CA TYR A 10 -31.20 -17.73 -11.09
C TYR A 10 -29.75 -17.35 -10.75
N ASN A 11 -29.02 -16.91 -11.77
CA ASN A 11 -27.66 -16.40 -11.70
C ASN A 11 -27.58 -15.06 -10.96
N LEU A 12 -26.66 -14.98 -10.01
CA LEU A 12 -26.45 -13.91 -9.03
C LEU A 12 -25.44 -12.85 -9.52
N TYR A 13 -25.52 -12.39 -10.77
CA TYR A 13 -24.55 -11.40 -11.29
C TYR A 13 -25.11 -10.31 -12.20
N GLU A 14 -26.42 -10.11 -12.23
CA GLU A 14 -27.00 -8.89 -12.77
C GLU A 14 -27.98 -8.29 -11.77
N ILE A 15 -28.12 -6.96 -11.79
CA ILE A 15 -28.92 -6.10 -10.90
C ILE A 15 -28.14 -5.54 -9.70
N GLN A 16 -27.15 -4.68 -9.96
CA GLN A 16 -26.92 -3.45 -9.15
C GLN A 16 -26.34 -2.32 -10.05
N LYS A 17 -27.09 -1.96 -11.08
CA LYS A 17 -27.09 -0.60 -11.63
C LYS A 17 -28.55 -0.15 -11.66
N THR A 18 -28.76 1.13 -11.42
CA THR A 18 -30.03 1.88 -11.29
C THR A 18 -30.78 1.69 -9.97
N ASN A 19 -30.64 2.66 -9.06
CA ASN A 19 -31.74 3.55 -8.68
C ASN A 19 -31.27 4.66 -7.73
N CYS A 20 -31.35 5.90 -8.19
CA CYS A 20 -31.20 7.11 -7.39
C CYS A 20 -32.60 7.60 -7.02
N ILE A 21 -33.01 7.56 -5.74
CA ILE A 21 -34.10 8.40 -5.19
C ILE A 21 -33.83 8.61 -3.69
N SER A 22 -33.69 9.87 -3.25
CA SER A 22 -33.69 10.27 -1.83
C SER A 22 -35.08 10.13 -1.21
N PRO A 23 -35.16 9.89 0.11
CA PRO A 23 -35.99 10.78 0.92
C PRO A 23 -35.35 11.22 2.25
N LYS A 24 -35.73 12.43 2.64
CA LYS A 24 -35.53 13.06 3.95
C LYS A 24 -36.19 12.21 5.04
N ASN A 25 -35.54 12.05 6.20
CA ASN A 25 -36.23 12.18 7.49
C ASN A 25 -35.25 12.35 8.68
N THR A 26 -35.34 13.56 9.21
CA THR A 26 -35.24 14.01 10.60
C THR A 26 -35.19 12.92 11.68
N TYR A 27 -34.08 12.86 12.43
CA TYR A 27 -34.11 12.60 13.87
C TYR A 27 -33.28 13.65 14.60
N ARG A 28 -33.99 14.46 15.37
CA ARG A 28 -33.49 15.50 16.28
C ARG A 28 -33.48 14.89 17.68
N SER A 29 -32.32 14.77 18.30
CA SER A 29 -32.18 14.70 19.76
C SER A 29 -31.13 15.71 20.22
N LYS A 30 -31.48 16.46 21.27
CA LYS A 30 -30.76 17.63 21.81
C LYS A 30 -30.24 17.31 23.21
N ARG A 31 -29.12 18.00 23.56
CA ARG A 31 -28.50 18.31 24.88
C ARG A 31 -27.23 17.48 25.18
N SER A 32 -26.12 18.04 25.67
CA SER A 32 -25.76 19.45 25.99
C SER A 32 -24.23 19.59 26.14
N SER A 33 -23.71 20.74 25.71
CA SER A 33 -22.57 21.50 26.24
C SER A 33 -21.36 20.77 26.86
N MET A 34 -20.18 20.88 26.23
CA MET A 34 -19.07 21.72 26.74
C MET A 34 -17.94 21.81 25.70
N SER A 35 -17.53 23.04 25.39
CA SER A 35 -16.18 23.50 25.01
C SER A 35 -15.41 22.90 23.83
N SER A 36 -14.92 23.84 23.00
CA SER A 36 -13.75 23.75 22.10
C SER A 36 -13.97 23.18 20.70
N VAL A 37 -14.74 23.88 19.87
CA VAL A 37 -14.60 23.73 18.41
C VAL A 37 -13.37 24.52 18.00
N CYS A 38 -12.23 23.85 18.03
CA CYS A 38 -11.02 24.30 17.35
C CYS A 38 -11.37 24.46 15.86
N SER A 39 -11.25 25.69 15.37
CA SER A 39 -11.35 25.99 13.95
C SER A 39 -10.16 25.34 13.23
N TYR A 40 -10.34 24.14 12.70
CA TYR A 40 -9.38 23.55 11.77
C TYR A 40 -9.48 24.32 10.47
N LYS A 41 -8.65 25.36 10.37
CA LYS A 41 -8.36 26.05 9.14
C LYS A 41 -7.78 25.03 8.15
N ASN A 42 -8.30 25.06 6.94
CA ASN A 42 -7.90 24.26 5.80
C ASN A 42 -6.50 24.71 5.36
N GLU A 43 -5.47 24.26 6.08
CA GLU A 43 -4.08 24.44 5.68
C GLU A 43 -3.78 23.41 4.59
N LYS A 44 -3.49 23.89 3.37
CA LYS A 44 -2.85 23.06 2.35
C LYS A 44 -1.56 22.51 2.95
N GLU A 45 -1.55 21.24 3.36
CA GLU A 45 -0.35 20.58 3.87
C GLU A 45 0.78 20.72 2.84
N CYS A 46 1.82 21.49 3.20
CA CYS A 46 3.02 21.61 2.40
C CYS A 46 3.77 20.28 2.48
N TYR A 47 3.82 19.55 1.36
CA TYR A 47 4.60 18.32 1.26
C TYR A 47 6.05 18.57 1.67
N LYS A 48 6.51 17.79 2.65
CA LYS A 48 7.91 17.70 3.05
C LYS A 48 8.45 16.36 2.54
N PRO A 49 9.49 16.35 1.69
CA PRO A 49 10.13 15.12 1.26
C PRO A 49 10.63 14.30 2.45
N LEU A 50 10.59 12.98 2.30
CA LEU A 50 11.18 12.04 3.25
C LEU A 50 12.69 12.26 3.37
N SER A 51 13.24 12.06 4.56
CA SER A 51 14.68 12.12 4.80
C SER A 51 15.42 11.00 4.06
N SER A 52 16.69 11.21 3.74
CA SER A 52 17.52 10.15 3.14
C SER A 52 17.63 8.92 4.04
N GLY A 53 17.59 9.09 5.36
CA GLY A 53 17.64 8.02 6.35
C GLY A 53 16.49 7.01 6.19
N ILE A 54 15.23 7.46 6.17
CA ILE A 54 14.09 6.55 6.02
C ILE A 54 14.06 5.90 4.63
N ILE A 55 14.50 6.61 3.59
CA ILE A 55 14.62 6.07 2.23
C ILE A 55 15.67 4.95 2.18
N GLY A 56 16.84 5.17 2.78
CA GLY A 56 17.92 4.18 2.88
C GLY A 56 17.49 2.94 3.65
N PHE A 57 16.95 3.14 4.85
CA PHE A 57 16.39 2.06 5.67
C PHE A 57 15.33 1.24 4.92
N THR A 58 14.43 1.91 4.20
CA THR A 58 13.41 1.20 3.40
C THR A 58 14.05 0.37 2.29
N ALA A 59 15.08 0.88 1.63
CA ALA A 59 15.79 0.12 0.60
C ALA A 59 16.48 -1.12 1.18
N GLU A 60 17.12 -0.98 2.34
CA GLU A 60 17.79 -2.08 3.05
C GLU A 60 16.78 -3.14 3.50
N LEU A 61 15.70 -2.73 4.18
CA LEU A 61 14.66 -3.65 4.65
C LEU A 61 14.02 -4.39 3.47
N VAL A 62 13.59 -3.70 2.43
CA VAL A 62 12.94 -4.35 1.27
C VAL A 62 13.92 -5.26 0.52
N ALA A 63 15.21 -4.93 0.48
CA ALA A 63 16.23 -5.82 -0.08
C ALA A 63 16.45 -7.09 0.77
N ALA A 64 16.26 -7.00 2.08
CA ALA A 64 16.38 -8.13 3.00
C ALA A 64 15.16 -9.06 3.00
N VAL A 65 13.98 -8.59 2.57
CA VAL A 65 12.73 -9.37 2.56
C VAL A 65 12.84 -10.68 1.78
N ILE A 66 13.56 -10.70 0.66
CA ILE A 66 13.75 -11.90 -0.15
C ILE A 66 15.08 -11.85 -0.92
N PRO A 67 15.88 -12.93 -0.92
CA PRO A 67 17.09 -12.99 -1.72
C PRO A 67 16.77 -12.77 -3.20
N CYS A 68 17.32 -11.70 -3.79
CA CYS A 68 17.12 -11.37 -5.19
C CYS A 68 18.39 -11.56 -6.02
N SER A 69 18.23 -11.93 -7.28
CA SER A 69 19.34 -11.89 -8.24
C SER A 69 19.85 -10.47 -8.43
N SER A 70 21.16 -10.26 -8.23
CA SER A 70 21.84 -8.99 -8.51
C SER A 70 21.97 -8.69 -10.01
N TYR A 71 21.75 -9.70 -10.85
CA TYR A 71 22.04 -9.62 -12.29
C TYR A 71 20.82 -9.18 -13.09
N ASN A 72 20.83 -7.94 -13.55
CA ASN A 72 19.78 -7.32 -14.36
C ASN A 72 19.87 -7.71 -15.87
N ALA A 73 20.98 -8.27 -16.35
CA ALA A 73 21.22 -8.30 -17.79
C ALA A 73 20.40 -9.32 -18.61
N LYS A 74 19.63 -10.21 -17.97
CA LYS A 74 18.86 -11.26 -18.68
C LYS A 74 17.41 -10.90 -18.97
N HIS A 75 16.85 -9.85 -18.36
CA HIS A 75 15.42 -9.58 -18.48
C HIS A 75 15.15 -8.27 -19.26
N PRO A 76 14.53 -8.34 -20.46
CA PRO A 76 14.39 -7.19 -21.36
C PRO A 76 13.65 -6.00 -20.74
N LYS A 77 12.67 -6.27 -19.86
CA LYS A 77 11.85 -5.21 -19.25
C LYS A 77 12.53 -4.49 -18.09
N THR A 78 13.40 -5.16 -17.36
CA THR A 78 14.01 -4.60 -16.12
C THR A 78 15.42 -4.08 -16.33
N ARG A 79 16.01 -4.27 -17.52
CA ARG A 79 17.34 -3.74 -17.89
C ARG A 79 17.52 -2.24 -17.61
N TYR A 80 16.43 -1.47 -17.70
CA TYR A 80 16.41 -0.03 -17.47
C TYR A 80 15.91 0.36 -16.07
N LEU A 81 15.55 -0.60 -15.24
CA LEU A 81 15.10 -0.36 -13.87
C LEU A 81 16.29 0.15 -13.04
N PRO A 82 16.15 1.31 -12.36
CA PRO A 82 17.21 1.83 -11.49
C PRO A 82 17.48 0.90 -10.31
N GLU A 83 18.59 1.13 -9.61
CA GLU A 83 18.81 0.52 -8.29
C GLU A 83 17.69 0.87 -7.31
N LEU A 84 17.52 0.03 -6.28
CA LEU A 84 16.37 0.10 -5.38
C LEU A 84 16.28 1.44 -4.62
N LEU A 85 17.40 1.95 -4.09
CA LEU A 85 17.44 3.22 -3.36
C LEU A 85 17.03 4.44 -4.23
N PRO A 86 17.65 4.71 -5.39
CA PRO A 86 17.22 5.82 -6.24
C PRO A 86 15.79 5.64 -6.78
N PHE A 87 15.36 4.40 -7.00
CA PHE A 87 13.97 4.09 -7.37
C PHE A 87 12.97 4.50 -6.26
N ILE A 88 13.19 4.06 -5.03
CA ILE A 88 12.35 4.42 -3.87
C ILE A 88 12.31 5.94 -3.69
N ASN A 89 13.47 6.61 -3.76
CA ASN A 89 13.55 8.07 -3.67
C ASN A 89 12.72 8.77 -4.75
N LYS A 90 12.79 8.29 -6.00
CA LYS A 90 12.02 8.84 -7.13
C LYS A 90 10.51 8.68 -6.88
N VAL A 91 10.07 7.48 -6.51
CA VAL A 91 8.66 7.17 -6.25
C VAL A 91 8.13 8.03 -5.10
N CYS A 92 8.83 8.07 -3.95
CA CYS A 92 8.40 8.85 -2.79
C CYS A 92 8.24 10.34 -3.10
N LYS A 93 9.15 10.92 -3.90
CA LYS A 93 9.08 12.32 -4.33
C LYS A 93 7.93 12.59 -5.28
N LYS A 94 7.77 11.74 -6.31
CA LYS A 94 6.73 11.91 -7.33
C LYS A 94 5.33 11.70 -6.76
N CYS A 95 5.17 10.70 -5.89
CA CYS A 95 3.90 10.35 -5.25
C CYS A 95 3.62 11.16 -3.96
N ARG A 96 4.50 12.08 -3.57
CA ARG A 96 4.39 12.90 -2.35
C ARG A 96 4.14 12.06 -1.09
N VAL A 97 4.85 10.93 -0.97
CA VAL A 97 4.69 9.99 0.15
C VAL A 97 5.11 10.66 1.45
N ASN A 98 4.21 10.66 2.44
CA ASN A 98 4.49 11.16 3.78
C ASN A 98 5.11 10.05 4.66
N LEU A 99 5.62 10.44 5.84
CA LEU A 99 6.28 9.49 6.74
C LEU A 99 5.33 8.38 7.21
N ARG A 100 4.10 8.71 7.61
CA ARG A 100 3.14 7.72 8.10
C ARG A 100 2.90 6.65 7.04
N THR A 101 2.63 7.03 5.79
CA THR A 101 2.50 6.11 4.66
C THR A 101 3.74 5.27 4.43
N MET A 102 4.93 5.85 4.57
CA MET A 102 6.18 5.09 4.47
C MET A 102 6.31 4.03 5.56
N LEU A 103 5.99 4.35 6.82
CA LEU A 103 6.06 3.40 7.94
C LEU A 103 5.11 2.21 7.73
N PHE A 104 3.87 2.48 7.31
CA PHE A 104 2.93 1.41 6.95
C PHE A 104 3.49 0.52 5.82
N ALA A 105 4.05 1.13 4.77
CA ALA A 105 4.60 0.37 3.66
C ALA A 105 5.75 -0.54 4.11
N VAL A 106 6.63 -0.04 4.97
CA VAL A 106 7.75 -0.83 5.49
C VAL A 106 7.24 -1.99 6.38
N ILE A 107 6.24 -1.76 7.22
CA ILE A 107 5.60 -2.80 8.03
C ILE A 107 4.99 -3.89 7.14
N TYR A 108 4.28 -3.53 6.07
CA TYR A 108 3.73 -4.50 5.13
C TYR A 108 4.79 -5.28 4.37
N ALA A 109 5.92 -4.65 4.02
CA ALA A 109 7.06 -5.35 3.42
C ALA A 109 7.69 -6.36 4.39
N LYS A 110 7.85 -5.99 5.67
CA LYS A 110 8.33 -6.90 6.73
C LYS A 110 7.40 -8.09 6.90
N ARG A 111 6.09 -7.85 7.02
CA ARG A 111 5.07 -8.93 7.10
C ARG A 111 5.08 -9.85 5.89
N PHE A 112 5.37 -9.31 4.70
CA PHE A 112 5.51 -10.14 3.50
C PHE A 112 6.70 -11.11 3.62
N GLY A 113 7.86 -10.65 4.10
CA GLY A 113 9.01 -11.51 4.38
C GLY A 113 8.69 -12.61 5.39
N GLU A 114 8.13 -12.23 6.54
CA GLU A 114 7.71 -13.17 7.60
C GLU A 114 6.68 -14.20 7.09
N ALA A 115 5.76 -13.77 6.22
CA ALA A 115 4.77 -14.63 5.59
C ALA A 115 5.40 -15.62 4.59
N LEU A 116 6.52 -15.28 3.94
CA LEU A 116 7.26 -16.21 3.08
C LEU A 116 8.02 -17.25 3.91
N GLU A 117 8.68 -16.81 4.98
CA GLU A 117 9.44 -17.68 5.88
C GLU A 117 8.54 -18.68 6.61
N SER A 118 7.41 -18.21 7.16
CA SER A 118 6.43 -19.06 7.86
C SER A 118 5.80 -20.14 6.96
N LYS A 119 5.71 -19.88 5.65
CA LYS A 119 5.26 -20.87 4.66
C LYS A 119 6.34 -21.88 4.27
N GLY A 120 7.54 -21.79 4.86
CA GLY A 120 8.67 -22.68 4.57
C GLY A 120 9.21 -22.55 3.14
N SER A 121 8.94 -21.42 2.47
CA SER A 121 9.31 -21.26 1.07
C SER A 121 10.75 -20.76 0.96
N SER A 122 11.61 -21.51 0.26
CA SER A 122 12.91 -21.00 -0.20
C SER A 122 12.69 -20.09 -1.42
N ALA A 123 11.87 -19.06 -1.23
CA ALA A 123 11.51 -18.12 -2.28
C ALA A 123 12.75 -17.31 -2.68
N ARG A 124 13.00 -17.20 -3.98
CA ARG A 124 14.07 -16.37 -4.53
C ARG A 124 13.50 -15.43 -5.57
N GLY A 125 13.77 -14.15 -5.40
CA GLY A 125 13.33 -13.12 -6.33
C GLY A 125 14.26 -12.99 -7.54
N GLU A 126 13.69 -12.57 -8.66
CA GLU A 126 14.46 -12.02 -9.78
C GLU A 126 14.80 -10.55 -9.54
N TYR A 127 15.66 -9.98 -10.39
CA TYR A 127 15.94 -8.55 -10.34
C TYR A 127 14.66 -7.74 -10.55
N GLY A 128 14.40 -6.78 -9.66
CA GLY A 128 13.17 -5.99 -9.65
C GLY A 128 12.08 -6.53 -8.71
N THR A 129 12.24 -7.73 -8.12
CA THR A 129 11.27 -8.22 -7.12
C THR A 129 11.17 -7.29 -5.91
N CYS A 130 12.28 -6.78 -5.38
CA CYS A 130 12.28 -5.80 -4.30
C CYS A 130 11.51 -4.52 -4.66
N HIS A 131 11.67 -4.02 -5.89
CA HIS A 131 10.92 -2.85 -6.38
C HIS A 131 9.43 -3.10 -6.41
N ARG A 132 9.00 -4.29 -6.87
CA ARG A 132 7.60 -4.70 -6.88
C ARG A 132 7.02 -4.82 -5.46
N ILE A 133 7.79 -5.40 -4.53
CA ILE A 133 7.41 -5.49 -3.11
C ILE A 133 7.21 -4.09 -2.53
N PHE A 134 8.12 -3.16 -2.79
CA PHE A 134 7.99 -1.78 -2.34
C PHE A 134 6.73 -1.10 -2.91
N LEU A 135 6.50 -1.18 -4.22
CA LEU A 135 5.31 -0.59 -4.87
C LEU A 135 4.00 -1.17 -4.30
N ALA A 136 3.93 -2.49 -4.14
CA ALA A 136 2.76 -3.17 -3.59
C ALA A 136 2.51 -2.77 -2.13
N SER A 137 3.56 -2.70 -1.32
CA SER A 137 3.45 -2.31 0.09
C SER A 137 2.99 -0.86 0.24
N LEU A 138 3.45 0.03 -0.65
CA LEU A 138 3.04 1.42 -0.69
C LEU A 138 1.56 1.60 -1.06
N LEU A 139 1.04 0.76 -1.96
CA LEU A 139 -0.39 0.73 -2.31
C LEU A 139 -1.27 0.23 -1.15
N LEU A 140 -0.84 -0.81 -0.44
CA LEU A 140 -1.55 -1.25 0.75
C LEU A 140 -1.54 -0.19 1.86
N ALA A 141 -0.39 0.46 2.07
CA ALA A 141 -0.26 1.57 3.00
C ALA A 141 -1.24 2.69 2.69
N LYS A 142 -1.40 3.03 1.40
CA LYS A 142 -2.41 3.98 0.94
C LYS A 142 -3.82 3.50 1.30
N LYS A 143 -4.17 2.25 1.02
CA LYS A 143 -5.53 1.71 1.27
C LYS A 143 -5.88 1.59 2.74
N GLY A 144 -4.88 1.38 3.60
CA GLY A 144 -5.06 1.30 5.05
C GLY A 144 -5.20 2.65 5.76
N GLN A 145 -5.19 3.78 5.05
CA GLN A 145 -5.28 5.13 5.61
C GLN A 145 -6.51 5.87 5.07
N ASP A 146 -7.30 6.44 5.97
CA ASP A 146 -8.59 7.07 5.66
C ASP A 146 -8.46 8.45 4.98
N ASP A 147 -7.33 9.16 5.12
CA ASP A 147 -7.17 10.54 4.64
C ASP A 147 -5.83 10.82 3.92
N ALA A 148 -5.92 11.62 2.84
CA ALA A 148 -4.86 12.44 2.22
C ALA A 148 -3.62 11.75 1.58
N VAL A 149 -3.71 10.52 1.09
CA VAL A 149 -2.67 9.97 0.20
C VAL A 149 -2.99 10.27 -1.27
N TYR A 150 -2.21 11.17 -1.87
CA TYR A 150 -2.55 11.82 -3.15
C TYR A 150 -2.24 11.02 -4.42
N PHE A 151 -1.57 9.87 -4.33
CA PHE A 151 -1.17 9.11 -5.53
C PHE A 151 -2.13 7.97 -5.84
N ASP A 152 -2.26 7.62 -7.12
CA ASP A 152 -3.05 6.47 -7.60
C ASP A 152 -2.18 5.45 -8.34
N ASN A 153 -2.82 4.38 -8.84
CA ASN A 153 -2.13 3.31 -9.55
C ASN A 153 -1.51 3.82 -10.87
N ASN A 154 -2.14 4.81 -11.51
CA ASN A 154 -1.63 5.44 -12.73
C ASN A 154 -0.32 6.17 -12.44
N GLN A 155 -0.31 7.02 -11.42
CA GLN A 155 0.86 7.78 -11.02
C GLN A 155 2.02 6.86 -10.60
N LEU A 156 1.74 5.75 -9.93
CA LEU A 156 2.78 4.76 -9.61
C LEU A 156 3.31 4.08 -10.88
N ALA A 157 2.44 3.69 -11.82
CA ALA A 157 2.89 3.13 -13.09
C ALA A 157 3.78 4.13 -13.86
N ASP A 158 3.41 5.41 -13.89
CA ASP A 158 4.22 6.48 -14.50
C ASP A 158 5.59 6.64 -13.84
N CYS A 159 5.68 6.43 -12.52
CA CYS A 159 6.96 6.47 -11.80
C CYS A 159 7.92 5.35 -12.23
N THR A 160 7.43 4.30 -12.88
CA THR A 160 8.21 3.14 -13.32
C THR A 160 8.76 3.28 -14.73
N ASP A 161 8.59 4.44 -15.38
CA ASP A 161 9.07 4.72 -16.75
C ASP A 161 8.60 3.68 -17.78
N GLY A 162 7.37 3.17 -17.62
CA GLY A 162 6.77 2.19 -18.54
C GLY A 162 7.25 0.74 -18.35
N ILE A 163 8.02 0.44 -17.30
CA ILE A 163 8.45 -0.93 -16.98
C ILE A 163 7.23 -1.79 -16.58
N TRP A 164 6.30 -1.22 -15.83
CA TRP A 164 5.08 -1.89 -15.38
C TRP A 164 3.84 -1.07 -15.73
N SER A 165 2.84 -1.75 -16.27
CA SER A 165 1.53 -1.17 -16.53
C SER A 165 0.71 -1.05 -15.24
N VAL A 166 -0.36 -0.24 -15.27
CA VAL A 166 -1.33 -0.14 -14.15
C VAL A 166 -1.86 -1.51 -13.73
N LYS A 167 -2.12 -2.41 -14.70
CA LYS A 167 -2.56 -3.78 -14.42
C LYS A 167 -1.50 -4.60 -13.69
N ASP A 168 -0.22 -4.41 -14.03
CA ASP A 168 0.89 -5.05 -13.33
C ASP A 168 0.97 -4.55 -11.88
N ILE A 169 0.82 -3.23 -11.68
CA ILE A 169 0.81 -2.60 -10.36
C ILE A 169 -0.33 -3.17 -9.47
N GLU A 170 -1.54 -3.31 -10.02
CA GLU A 170 -2.67 -3.95 -9.34
C GLU A 170 -2.46 -5.44 -9.03
N LEU A 171 -1.77 -6.16 -9.93
CA LEU A 171 -1.38 -7.55 -9.70
C LEU A 171 -0.37 -7.67 -8.55
N MET A 172 0.64 -6.79 -8.50
CA MET A 172 1.62 -6.76 -7.41
C MET A 172 0.96 -6.52 -6.06
N GLU A 173 0.03 -5.57 -6.01
CA GLU A 173 -0.73 -5.27 -4.80
C GLU A 173 -1.53 -6.49 -4.31
N ARG A 174 -2.33 -7.12 -5.20
CA ARG A 174 -3.12 -8.31 -4.85
C ARG A 174 -2.24 -9.47 -4.40
N ALA A 175 -1.09 -9.67 -5.06
CA ALA A 175 -0.15 -10.72 -4.69
C ALA A 175 0.42 -10.50 -3.27
N LEU A 176 0.80 -9.27 -2.93
CA LEU A 176 1.31 -8.95 -1.60
C LEU A 176 0.22 -9.10 -0.53
N ALA A 177 -0.97 -8.54 -0.76
CA ALA A 177 -2.13 -8.67 0.13
C ALA A 177 -2.49 -10.13 0.42
N SER A 178 -2.55 -10.96 -0.63
CA SER A 178 -2.81 -12.39 -0.49
C SER A 178 -1.69 -13.11 0.25
N THR A 179 -0.44 -12.65 0.13
CA THR A 179 0.69 -13.30 0.78
C THR A 179 0.69 -13.05 2.29
N ILE A 180 0.42 -11.81 2.71
CA ILE A 180 0.30 -11.43 4.13
C ILE A 180 -1.03 -11.88 4.76
N GLY A 181 -1.88 -12.62 4.02
CA GLY A 181 -3.14 -13.14 4.55
C GLY A 181 -4.20 -12.06 4.81
N PHE A 182 -4.14 -10.93 4.10
CA PHE A 182 -5.03 -9.78 4.30
C PHE A 182 -4.94 -9.16 5.71
N ASP A 183 -3.82 -9.37 6.42
CA ASP A 183 -3.54 -8.69 7.68
C ASP A 183 -3.13 -7.23 7.42
N PHE A 184 -4.13 -6.37 7.33
CA PHE A 184 -3.96 -4.92 7.13
C PHE A 184 -3.93 -4.13 8.43
N ILE A 185 -4.12 -4.77 9.58
CA ILE A 185 -4.25 -4.08 10.86
C ILE A 185 -2.89 -3.51 11.26
N VAL A 186 -2.77 -2.19 11.20
CA VAL A 186 -1.61 -1.43 11.67
C VAL A 186 -2.13 -0.28 12.49
N ASP A 187 -2.09 -0.44 13.81
CA ASP A 187 -2.49 0.58 14.77
C ASP A 187 -1.30 1.44 15.20
N GLU A 188 -1.59 2.49 15.98
CA GLU A 188 -0.56 3.41 16.46
C GLU A 188 0.48 2.71 17.37
N GLU A 189 0.07 1.64 18.07
CA GLU A 189 0.97 0.83 18.91
C GLU A 189 1.95 0.04 18.05
N THR A 190 1.48 -0.62 16.99
CA THR A 190 2.32 -1.31 16.00
C THR A 190 3.38 -0.37 15.43
N ILE A 191 2.99 0.85 15.06
CA ILE A 191 3.91 1.86 14.54
C ILE A 191 4.94 2.26 15.59
N LYS A 192 4.53 2.50 16.83
CA LYS A 192 5.44 2.85 17.93
C LYS A 192 6.44 1.73 18.20
N CYS A 193 5.97 0.49 18.31
CA CYS A 193 6.82 -0.68 18.50
C CYS A 193 7.84 -0.81 17.36
N PHE A 194 7.39 -0.65 16.12
CA PHE A 194 8.27 -0.69 14.95
C PHE A 194 9.35 0.42 14.97
N VAL A 195 8.98 1.64 15.34
CA VAL A 195 9.91 2.77 15.43
C VAL A 195 10.93 2.57 16.55
N GLU A 196 10.52 2.04 17.70
CA GLU A 196 11.44 1.74 18.81
C GLU A 196 12.38 0.58 18.48
N GLU A 197 11.88 -0.48 17.83
CA GLU A 197 12.68 -1.63 17.37
C GLU A 197 13.81 -1.20 16.43
N HIS A 198 13.51 -0.31 15.48
CA HIS A 198 14.46 0.13 14.45
C HIS A 198 15.08 1.51 14.71
N ARG A 199 15.00 2.02 15.95
CA ARG A 199 15.39 3.41 16.29
C ARG A 199 16.83 3.77 15.88
N SER A 200 17.76 2.82 15.93
CA SER A 200 19.17 3.03 15.56
C SER A 200 19.40 3.10 14.05
N GLU A 201 18.60 2.38 13.27
CA GLU A 201 18.69 2.32 11.80
C GLU A 201 17.94 3.48 11.15
N LEU A 202 16.81 3.84 11.76
CA LEU A 202 16.00 5.00 11.46
C LEU A 202 16.80 6.25 11.87
N CYS A 203 17.67 6.72 10.98
CA CYS A 203 18.59 7.85 11.19
C CYS A 203 17.86 9.22 11.27
N TRP A 204 16.89 9.39 12.19
CA TRP A 204 16.15 10.63 12.43
C TRP A 204 16.92 11.66 13.26
N PHE A 205 18.03 11.26 13.89
CA PHE A 205 18.69 12.01 14.96
C PHE A 205 20.05 12.62 14.58
N ARG A 206 20.37 12.81 13.30
CA ARG A 206 21.62 13.48 12.90
C ARG A 206 21.41 14.65 11.97
#